data_AF-A0A6L8EQ08-F1
#
_entry.id   AF-A0A6L8EQ08-F1
#
_cell.length_a   1.000
_cell.length_b   1.000
_cell.length_c   1.000
_cell.angle_alpha   90.00
_cell.angle_beta   90.00
_cell.angle_gamma   90.00
#
_symmetry.space_group_name_H-M   'P 1'
#
loop_
_entity.id
_entity.type
_entity.pdbx_description
1 polymer ?
#
loop_
_entity_poly.entity_id
_entity_poly.type
_entity_poly.pdbx_seq_one_letter_code
_entity_poly.pdbx_strand_id
1 'polypeptide(L)'
;MSKVLNDSLPLFLVSTFLFFCSFAAVGEELPLSLGSHLAKQGNYDAAITEYKRFLFFHPDDPRIGEVYYNIGLAYKAQGLWTEAVTALRTATYLAINSETKSAYQLALAVTLIATQNYDLAQLELIKVVLRKPSVPLFRRALFLQGVAYIYQFRWEEARSVLQDYTPDESLDTLFEAALNIPQKSIKVAKVLSTIFPGAGHIYAGDWRDGLNAFLLNGALGFLTIDAVLAEHYTDAVLWGGTIFLRYYRGNTFRAKEAVSQFNLRESRRAAEALLQRLQEIVNPE
;
A
#
# COMPACT_ATOMS: atom_id res chain seq x y z
N MET A 1 76.68 3.55 18.94
CA MET A 1 75.36 2.95 18.66
C MET A 1 74.18 3.93 18.77
N SER A 2 74.26 5.02 19.56
CA SER A 2 73.12 5.95 19.75
C SER A 2 72.80 6.87 18.56
N LYS A 3 73.79 7.22 17.72
CA LYS A 3 73.60 8.14 16.59
C LYS A 3 72.82 7.50 15.42
N VAL A 4 73.10 6.22 15.14
CA VAL A 4 72.44 5.46 14.06
C VAL A 4 70.97 5.17 14.37
N LEU A 5 70.62 4.92 15.64
CA LEU A 5 69.22 4.74 16.04
C LEU A 5 68.38 6.01 15.88
N ASN A 6 68.98 7.19 16.14
CA ASN A 6 68.25 8.46 16.11
C ASN A 6 67.96 8.93 14.67
N ASP A 7 68.82 8.60 13.71
CA ASP A 7 68.63 8.93 12.29
C ASP A 7 67.66 7.97 11.58
N SER A 8 67.48 6.73 12.09
CA SER A 8 66.55 5.74 11.54
C SER A 8 65.10 5.87 12.03
N LEU A 9 64.88 6.45 13.21
CA LEU A 9 63.55 6.67 13.80
C LEU A 9 62.62 7.56 12.97
N PRO A 10 63.06 8.71 12.41
CA PRO A 10 62.20 9.53 11.56
C PRO A 10 61.91 8.84 10.22
N LEU A 11 62.86 8.08 9.66
CA LEU A 11 62.65 7.28 8.43
C LEU A 11 61.65 6.14 8.65
N PHE A 12 61.70 5.48 9.81
CA PHE A 12 60.75 4.43 10.17
C PHE A 12 59.34 5.00 10.39
N LEU A 13 59.24 6.13 11.11
CA LEU A 13 57.97 6.83 11.34
C LEU A 13 57.35 7.36 10.04
N VAL A 14 58.14 7.94 9.14
CA VAL A 14 57.69 8.39 7.81
C VAL A 14 57.27 7.20 6.96
N SER A 15 57.96 6.05 7.02
CA SER A 15 57.54 4.84 6.30
C SER A 15 56.23 4.25 6.83
N THR A 16 56.03 4.23 8.15
CA THR A 16 54.78 3.76 8.77
C THR A 16 53.62 4.73 8.54
N PHE A 17 53.90 6.04 8.47
CA PHE A 17 52.92 7.07 8.16
C PHE A 17 52.53 7.04 6.67
N LEU A 18 53.49 6.77 5.76
CA LEU A 18 53.22 6.56 4.34
C LEU A 18 52.50 5.22 4.06
N PHE A 19 52.78 4.18 4.84
CA PHE A 19 52.04 2.91 4.77
C PHE A 19 50.58 3.08 5.26
N PHE A 20 50.34 3.93 6.27
CA PHE A 20 48.99 4.30 6.72
C PHE A 20 48.28 5.26 5.76
N CYS A 21 48.98 6.21 5.15
CA CYS A 21 48.41 7.10 4.12
C CYS A 21 48.09 6.37 2.81
N SER A 22 48.85 5.33 2.44
CA SER A 22 48.57 4.56 1.23
C SER A 22 47.38 3.59 1.38
N PHE A 23 46.91 3.33 2.60
CA PHE A 23 45.65 2.61 2.85
C PHE A 23 44.43 3.54 2.86
N ALA A 24 44.64 4.83 3.15
CA ALA A 24 43.58 5.84 3.11
C ALA A 24 43.09 6.15 1.68
N ALA A 25 43.94 5.93 0.67
CA ALA A 25 43.61 6.18 -0.74
C ALA A 25 42.96 4.98 -1.48
N VAL A 26 42.76 3.84 -0.81
CA VAL A 26 42.06 2.65 -1.37
C VAL A 26 40.66 2.48 -0.76
N GLY A 27 40.06 3.56 -0.24
CA GLY A 27 38.86 3.52 0.61
C GLY A 27 37.67 4.38 0.19
N GLU A 28 37.66 5.01 -0.98
CA GLU A 28 36.62 6.01 -1.32
C GLU A 28 35.36 5.42 -2.00
N GLU A 29 35.48 4.28 -2.69
CA GLU A 29 34.34 3.54 -3.27
C GLU A 29 33.79 2.44 -2.35
N LEU A 30 34.49 2.16 -1.25
CA LEU A 30 34.27 0.98 -0.42
C LEU A 30 32.94 1.01 0.37
N PRO A 31 32.50 2.11 1.00
CA PRO A 31 31.29 2.09 1.83
C PRO A 31 29.99 1.94 1.01
N LEU A 32 29.90 2.61 -0.15
CA LEU A 32 28.73 2.50 -1.04
C LEU A 32 28.66 1.11 -1.69
N SER A 33 29.80 0.59 -2.16
CA SER A 33 29.89 -0.75 -2.74
C SER A 33 29.65 -1.85 -1.71
N LEU A 34 30.19 -1.73 -0.49
CA LEU A 34 29.95 -2.64 0.63
C LEU A 34 28.49 -2.62 1.07
N GLY A 35 27.90 -1.43 1.28
CA GLY A 35 26.49 -1.31 1.62
C GLY A 35 25.61 -1.97 0.56
N SER A 36 25.92 -1.77 -0.73
CA SER A 36 25.20 -2.40 -1.83
C SER A 36 25.39 -3.92 -1.89
N HIS A 37 26.58 -4.42 -1.54
CA HIS A 37 26.85 -5.84 -1.42
C HIS A 37 26.06 -6.48 -0.27
N LEU A 38 26.05 -5.86 0.90
CA LEU A 38 25.29 -6.30 2.08
C LEU A 38 23.78 -6.32 1.80
N ALA A 39 23.25 -5.29 1.12
CA ALA A 39 21.85 -5.24 0.74
C ALA A 39 21.46 -6.36 -0.22
N LYS A 40 22.34 -6.70 -1.19
CA LYS A 40 22.14 -7.85 -2.08
C LYS A 40 22.14 -9.19 -1.35
N GLN A 41 22.86 -9.29 -0.24
CA GLN A 41 22.84 -10.47 0.65
C GLN A 41 21.63 -10.48 1.61
N GLY A 42 20.77 -9.46 1.58
CA GLY A 42 19.65 -9.31 2.51
C GLY A 42 20.03 -8.81 3.89
N ASN A 43 21.30 -8.44 4.12
CA ASN A 43 21.76 -7.87 5.39
C ASN A 43 21.50 -6.35 5.42
N TYR A 44 20.22 -6.00 5.51
CA TYR A 44 19.75 -4.63 5.37
C TYR A 44 20.22 -3.71 6.51
N ASP A 45 20.28 -4.18 7.75
CA ASP A 45 20.74 -3.36 8.89
C ASP A 45 22.22 -2.97 8.75
N ALA A 46 23.07 -3.92 8.34
CA ALA A 46 24.48 -3.65 8.09
C ALA A 46 24.64 -2.73 6.86
N ALA A 47 23.86 -2.94 5.80
CA ALA A 47 23.86 -2.07 4.63
C ALA A 47 23.50 -0.62 4.99
N ILE A 48 22.42 -0.42 5.77
CA ILE A 48 21.99 0.90 6.25
C ILE A 48 23.08 1.54 7.13
N THR A 49 23.76 0.76 7.97
CA THR A 49 24.87 1.25 8.78
C THR A 49 26.00 1.79 7.91
N GLU A 50 26.39 1.05 6.87
CA GLU A 50 27.42 1.46 5.92
C GLU A 50 27.01 2.70 5.10
N TYR A 51 25.75 2.77 4.67
CA TYR A 51 25.21 3.93 3.99
C TYR A 51 25.18 5.17 4.89
N LYS A 52 24.77 5.04 6.16
CA LYS A 52 24.81 6.16 7.13
C LYS A 52 26.25 6.60 7.41
N ARG A 53 27.20 5.66 7.45
CA ARG A 53 28.64 5.96 7.57
C ARG A 53 29.15 6.76 6.38
N PHE A 54 28.74 6.38 5.16
CA PHE A 54 29.04 7.16 3.95
C PHE A 54 28.50 8.59 4.07
N LEU A 55 27.24 8.76 4.43
CA LEU A 55 26.63 10.09 4.61
C LEU A 55 27.32 10.95 5.69
N PHE A 56 27.86 10.32 6.74
CA PHE A 56 28.58 11.02 7.80
C PHE A 56 29.94 11.56 7.34
N PHE A 57 30.72 10.75 6.62
CA PHE A 57 32.04 11.16 6.15
C PHE A 57 32.03 11.98 4.86
N HIS A 58 30.95 11.89 4.08
CA HIS A 58 30.82 12.53 2.77
C HIS A 58 29.50 13.31 2.63
N PRO A 59 29.24 14.31 3.48
CA PRO A 59 27.96 15.02 3.51
C PRO A 59 27.66 15.81 2.21
N ASP A 60 28.71 16.24 1.49
CA ASP A 60 28.61 17.06 0.27
C ASP A 60 28.80 16.24 -1.02
N ASP A 61 28.90 14.91 -0.94
CA ASP A 61 29.11 14.05 -2.11
C ASP A 61 27.87 14.04 -3.02
N PRO A 62 28.02 14.18 -4.36
CA PRO A 62 26.89 14.17 -5.29
C PRO A 62 26.01 12.91 -5.22
N ARG A 63 26.53 11.80 -4.71
CA ARG A 63 25.83 10.51 -4.58
C ARG A 63 24.96 10.41 -3.32
N ILE A 64 24.89 11.43 -2.47
CA ILE A 64 24.04 11.38 -1.26
C ILE A 64 22.58 11.03 -1.58
N GLY A 65 22.04 11.50 -2.71
CA GLY A 65 20.69 11.14 -3.17
C GLY A 65 20.55 9.64 -3.46
N GLU A 66 21.55 9.03 -4.08
CA GLU A 66 21.62 7.58 -4.33
C GLU A 66 21.72 6.79 -3.03
N VAL A 67 22.50 7.29 -2.08
CA VAL A 67 22.65 6.64 -0.77
C VAL A 67 21.32 6.64 -0.01
N TYR A 68 20.60 7.77 0.02
CA TYR A 68 19.25 7.82 0.59
C TYR A 68 18.26 6.91 -0.16
N TYR A 69 18.38 6.79 -1.48
CA TYR A 69 17.56 5.87 -2.26
C TYR A 69 17.81 4.42 -1.82
N ASN A 70 19.07 4.01 -1.68
CA ASN A 70 19.44 2.67 -1.26
C ASN A 70 19.03 2.37 0.19
N ILE A 71 19.17 3.33 1.11
CA ILE A 71 18.62 3.23 2.47
C ILE A 71 17.10 3.02 2.42
N GLY A 72 16.38 3.79 1.59
CA GLY A 72 14.94 3.65 1.43
C GLY A 72 14.53 2.28 0.92
N LEU A 73 15.27 1.71 -0.05
CA LEU A 73 15.04 0.34 -0.51
C LEU A 73 15.32 -0.71 0.56
N ALA A 74 16.37 -0.54 1.37
CA ALA A 74 16.70 -1.44 2.47
C ALA A 74 15.59 -1.43 3.55
N TYR A 75 15.13 -0.26 3.99
CA TYR A 75 14.00 -0.16 4.92
C TYR A 75 12.73 -0.77 4.34
N LYS A 76 12.47 -0.55 3.05
CA LYS A 76 11.32 -1.15 2.35
C LYS A 76 11.38 -2.68 2.40
N ALA A 77 12.57 -3.27 2.19
CA ALA A 77 12.76 -4.71 2.23
C ALA A 77 12.58 -5.30 3.65
N GLN A 78 12.84 -4.50 4.69
CA GLN A 78 12.56 -4.85 6.08
C GLN A 78 11.10 -4.62 6.50
N GLY A 79 10.26 -4.04 5.64
CA GLY A 79 8.89 -3.64 5.99
C GLY A 79 8.80 -2.40 6.88
N LEU A 80 9.91 -1.67 7.05
CA LEU A 80 9.97 -0.38 7.77
C LEU A 80 9.49 0.75 6.85
N TRP A 81 8.18 0.78 6.64
CA TRP A 81 7.56 1.58 5.59
C TRP A 81 7.70 3.09 5.79
N THR A 82 7.60 3.57 7.02
CA THR A 82 7.67 5.01 7.35
C THR A 82 9.07 5.57 7.06
N GLU A 83 10.08 4.81 7.44
CA GLU A 83 11.50 5.09 7.22
C GLU A 83 11.84 5.01 5.73
N ALA A 84 11.30 4.01 5.03
CA ALA A 84 11.45 3.88 3.59
C ALA A 84 10.88 5.09 2.83
N VAL A 85 9.66 5.51 3.15
CA VAL A 85 9.02 6.69 2.55
C VAL A 85 9.84 7.95 2.82
N THR A 86 10.32 8.12 4.06
CA THR A 86 11.15 9.28 4.44
C THR A 86 12.45 9.32 3.63
N ALA A 87 13.19 8.22 3.59
CA ALA A 87 14.46 8.14 2.85
C ALA A 87 14.27 8.31 1.34
N LEU A 88 13.24 7.71 0.74
CA LEU A 88 12.93 7.85 -0.69
C LEU A 88 12.47 9.28 -1.06
N ARG A 89 11.78 9.99 -0.16
CA ARG A 89 11.46 11.42 -0.34
C ARG A 89 12.72 12.27 -0.32
N THR A 90 13.63 12.02 0.62
CA THR A 90 14.93 12.70 0.68
C THR A 90 15.74 12.44 -0.59
N ALA A 91 15.81 11.19 -1.04
CA ALA A 91 16.45 10.84 -2.31
C ALA A 91 15.86 11.63 -3.49
N THR A 92 14.53 11.71 -3.57
CA THR A 92 13.82 12.48 -4.61
C THR A 92 14.15 13.98 -4.57
N TYR A 93 14.33 14.55 -3.38
CA TYR A 93 14.73 15.95 -3.22
C TYR A 93 16.17 16.19 -3.67
N LEU A 94 17.07 15.25 -3.37
CA LEU A 94 18.50 15.31 -3.66
C LEU A 94 18.89 14.76 -5.05
N ALA A 95 17.91 14.42 -5.90
CA ALA A 95 18.19 13.80 -7.18
C ALA A 95 18.98 14.75 -8.09
N ILE A 96 20.08 14.26 -8.65
CA ILE A 96 21.02 15.07 -9.45
C ILE A 96 20.47 15.51 -10.82
N ASN A 97 19.46 14.82 -11.34
CA ASN A 97 18.84 15.16 -12.62
C ASN A 97 17.39 14.65 -12.67
N SER A 98 16.67 15.11 -13.70
CA SER A 98 15.26 14.80 -13.96
C SER A 98 14.97 13.29 -14.08
N GLU A 99 15.86 12.53 -14.71
CA GLU A 99 15.69 11.10 -14.95
C GLU A 99 15.81 10.31 -13.65
N THR A 100 16.85 10.61 -12.87
CA THR A 100 17.11 10.04 -11.55
C THR A 100 15.98 10.37 -10.58
N LYS A 101 15.48 11.61 -10.62
CA LYS A 101 14.31 12.03 -9.84
C LYS A 101 13.09 11.20 -10.15
N SER A 102 12.81 10.96 -11.44
CA SER A 102 11.71 10.11 -11.87
C SER A 102 11.88 8.67 -11.35
N ALA A 103 13.07 8.10 -11.46
CA ALA A 103 13.34 6.75 -10.94
C ALA A 103 13.11 6.63 -9.42
N TYR A 104 13.56 7.60 -8.63
CA TYR A 104 13.33 7.62 -7.19
C TYR A 104 11.84 7.81 -6.84
N GLN A 105 11.13 8.66 -7.58
CA GLN A 105 9.69 8.84 -7.41
C GLN A 105 8.90 7.57 -7.73
N LEU A 106 9.32 6.76 -8.70
CA LEU A 106 8.68 5.46 -8.96
C LEU A 106 8.87 4.49 -7.79
N ALA A 107 10.05 4.44 -7.17
CA ALA A 107 10.26 3.62 -5.97
C ALA A 107 9.44 4.12 -4.77
N LEU A 108 9.33 5.43 -4.60
CA LEU A 108 8.45 6.04 -3.61
C LEU A 108 6.99 5.67 -3.86
N ALA A 109 6.52 5.79 -5.10
CA ALA A 109 5.15 5.43 -5.49
C ALA A 109 4.83 3.96 -5.20
N VAL A 110 5.75 3.03 -5.52
CA VAL A 110 5.60 1.60 -5.16
C VAL A 110 5.43 1.42 -3.65
N THR A 111 6.22 2.14 -2.86
CA THR A 111 6.16 2.06 -1.38
C THR A 111 4.84 2.64 -0.85
N LEU A 112 4.35 3.71 -1.48
CA LEU A 112 3.06 4.32 -1.14
C LEU A 112 1.88 3.39 -1.51
N ILE A 113 1.94 2.71 -2.65
CA ILE A 113 0.95 1.70 -3.05
C ILE A 113 0.94 0.54 -2.04
N ALA A 114 2.12 0.02 -1.67
CA ALA A 114 2.23 -1.08 -0.69
C ALA A 114 1.64 -0.72 0.69
N THR A 115 1.66 0.57 1.03
CA THR A 115 1.10 1.10 2.29
C THR A 115 -0.33 1.64 2.14
N GLN A 116 -0.98 1.38 1.00
CA GLN A 116 -2.34 1.81 0.66
C GLN A 116 -2.53 3.34 0.61
N ASN A 117 -1.45 4.10 0.49
CA ASN A 117 -1.45 5.55 0.29
C ASN A 117 -1.60 5.90 -1.19
N TYR A 118 -2.69 5.43 -1.82
CA TYR A 118 -2.86 5.47 -3.27
C TYR A 118 -2.93 6.89 -3.85
N ASP A 119 -3.58 7.84 -3.17
CA ASP A 119 -3.65 9.23 -3.62
C ASP A 119 -2.26 9.89 -3.67
N LEU A 120 -1.43 9.65 -2.66
CA LEU A 120 -0.06 10.14 -2.64
C LEU A 120 0.79 9.46 -3.71
N ALA A 121 0.57 8.15 -3.95
CA ALA A 121 1.23 7.46 -5.05
C ALA A 121 0.85 8.08 -6.41
N GLN A 122 -0.44 8.37 -6.64
CA GLN A 122 -0.92 9.01 -7.86
C GLN A 122 -0.28 10.38 -8.05
N LEU A 123 -0.19 11.20 -6.99
CA LEU A 123 0.47 12.50 -7.05
C LEU A 123 1.94 12.37 -7.50
N GLU A 124 2.68 11.42 -6.95
CA GLU A 124 4.08 11.20 -7.34
C GLU A 124 4.20 10.69 -8.79
N LEU A 125 3.31 9.81 -9.21
CA LEU A 125 3.31 9.26 -10.57
C LEU A 125 2.94 10.31 -11.63
N ILE A 126 1.96 11.17 -11.37
CA ILE A 126 1.60 12.29 -12.25
C ILE A 126 2.81 13.21 -12.44
N LYS A 127 3.55 13.52 -11.37
CA LYS A 127 4.79 14.33 -11.47
C LYS A 127 5.84 13.66 -12.36
N VAL A 128 5.92 12.32 -12.36
CA VAL A 128 6.82 11.57 -13.24
C VAL A 128 6.37 11.71 -14.69
N VAL A 129 5.10 11.40 -14.99
CA VAL A 129 4.53 11.49 -16.35
C VAL A 129 4.71 12.89 -16.96
N LEU A 130 4.42 13.94 -16.19
CA LEU A 130 4.58 15.33 -16.63
C LEU A 130 6.03 15.72 -16.94
N ARG A 131 7.02 15.05 -16.33
CA ARG A 131 8.44 15.31 -16.60
C ARG A 131 8.91 14.73 -17.93
N LYS A 132 8.13 13.84 -18.54
CA LYS A 132 8.47 13.13 -19.79
C LYS A 132 9.83 12.41 -19.68
N PRO A 133 9.98 11.45 -18.75
CA PRO A 133 11.22 10.69 -18.58
C PRO A 133 11.44 9.75 -19.76
N SER A 134 12.52 8.95 -19.73
CA SER A 134 12.72 7.90 -20.70
C SER A 134 11.50 6.96 -20.81
N VAL A 135 11.32 6.36 -22.00
CA VAL A 135 10.20 5.47 -22.30
C VAL A 135 10.03 4.35 -21.25
N PRO A 136 11.09 3.68 -20.75
CA PRO A 136 10.94 2.67 -19.70
C PRO A 136 10.33 3.22 -18.39
N LEU A 137 10.80 4.38 -17.93
CA LEU A 137 10.26 5.01 -16.72
C LEU A 137 8.83 5.50 -16.93
N PHE A 138 8.54 6.04 -18.11
CA PHE A 138 7.19 6.47 -18.49
C PHE A 138 6.20 5.30 -18.48
N ARG A 139 6.53 4.19 -19.16
CA ARG A 139 5.67 2.98 -19.16
C ARG A 139 5.48 2.42 -17.75
N ARG A 140 6.55 2.40 -16.93
CA ARG A 140 6.45 1.98 -15.52
C ARG A 140 5.56 2.91 -14.70
N ALA A 141 5.58 4.22 -14.97
CA ALA A 141 4.68 5.17 -14.32
C ALA A 141 3.22 4.86 -14.66
N LEU A 142 2.88 4.70 -15.95
CA LEU A 142 1.52 4.36 -16.40
C LEU A 142 1.02 3.07 -15.76
N PHE A 143 1.85 2.02 -15.75
CA PHE A 143 1.53 0.75 -15.10
C PHE A 143 1.17 0.95 -13.62
N LEU A 144 2.01 1.66 -12.86
CA LEU A 144 1.78 1.90 -11.44
C LEU A 144 0.56 2.79 -11.19
N GLN A 145 0.25 3.74 -12.08
CA GLN A 145 -0.97 4.57 -11.99
C GLN A 145 -2.22 3.71 -12.20
N GLY A 146 -2.21 2.85 -13.21
CA GLY A 146 -3.27 1.89 -13.46
C GLY A 146 -3.52 0.99 -12.26
N VAL A 147 -2.47 0.38 -11.72
CA VAL A 147 -2.54 -0.45 -10.50
C VAL A 147 -3.10 0.33 -9.31
N ALA A 148 -2.62 1.56 -9.07
CA ALA A 148 -3.09 2.39 -7.98
C ALA A 148 -4.56 2.82 -8.13
N TYR A 149 -5.06 3.01 -9.36
CA TYR A 149 -6.48 3.27 -9.62
C TYR A 149 -7.34 2.02 -9.45
N ILE A 150 -6.85 0.85 -9.88
CA ILE A 150 -7.55 -0.44 -9.68
C ILE A 150 -7.78 -0.71 -8.19
N TYR A 151 -6.78 -0.50 -7.34
CA TYR A 151 -6.93 -0.66 -5.89
C TYR A 151 -7.93 0.32 -5.26
N GLN A 152 -8.20 1.46 -5.92
CA GLN A 152 -9.21 2.44 -5.49
C GLN A 152 -10.59 2.19 -6.13
N PHE A 153 -10.73 1.16 -6.97
CA PHE A 153 -11.93 0.90 -7.78
C PHE A 153 -12.30 2.07 -8.71
N ARG A 154 -11.30 2.85 -9.12
CA ARG A 154 -11.42 3.98 -10.05
C ARG A 154 -11.27 3.47 -11.48
N TRP A 155 -12.31 2.80 -11.96
CA TRP A 155 -12.26 1.99 -13.18
C TRP A 155 -12.04 2.81 -14.44
N GLU A 156 -12.68 3.97 -14.56
CA GLU A 156 -12.56 4.84 -15.73
C GLU A 156 -11.13 5.37 -15.86
N GLU A 157 -10.56 5.84 -14.75
CA GLU A 157 -9.19 6.37 -14.72
C GLU A 157 -8.14 5.28 -14.90
N ALA A 158 -8.34 4.11 -14.29
CA ALA A 158 -7.49 2.95 -14.51
C ALA A 158 -7.46 2.55 -16.00
N ARG A 159 -8.65 2.43 -16.62
CA ARG A 159 -8.79 2.06 -18.03
C ARG A 159 -8.12 3.08 -18.93
N SER A 160 -8.42 4.37 -18.74
CA SER A 160 -7.86 5.46 -19.54
C SER A 160 -6.34 5.45 -19.52
N VAL A 161 -5.71 5.27 -18.35
CA VAL A 161 -4.25 5.24 -18.24
C VAL A 161 -3.65 3.95 -18.82
N LEU A 162 -4.32 2.81 -18.66
CA LEU A 162 -3.79 1.52 -19.12
C LEU A 162 -3.97 1.30 -20.62
N GLN A 163 -4.90 2.00 -21.28
CA GLN A 163 -4.98 2.04 -22.75
C GLN A 163 -3.70 2.59 -23.38
N ASP A 164 -3.07 3.60 -22.77
CA ASP A 164 -1.76 4.12 -23.20
C ASP A 164 -0.60 3.17 -22.87
N TYR A 165 -0.81 2.22 -21.96
CA TYR A 165 0.20 1.24 -21.56
C TYR A 165 0.20 -0.01 -22.44
N THR A 166 -0.99 -0.55 -22.76
CA THR A 166 -1.18 -1.78 -23.53
C THR A 166 -2.52 -1.79 -24.28
N PRO A 167 -2.57 -2.22 -25.56
CA PRO A 167 -3.82 -2.35 -26.32
C PRO A 167 -4.54 -3.69 -26.08
N ASP A 168 -4.40 -4.30 -24.91
CA ASP A 168 -4.92 -5.65 -24.64
C ASP A 168 -6.46 -5.66 -24.59
N GLU A 169 -7.10 -6.31 -25.56
CA GLU A 169 -8.57 -6.37 -25.66
C GLU A 169 -9.19 -7.08 -24.46
N SER A 170 -8.57 -8.15 -23.95
CA SER A 170 -9.08 -8.87 -22.78
C SER A 170 -9.11 -7.99 -21.54
N LEU A 171 -8.07 -7.19 -21.29
CA LEU A 171 -8.05 -6.20 -20.22
C LEU A 171 -9.16 -5.16 -20.38
N ASP A 172 -9.41 -4.68 -21.60
CA ASP A 172 -10.49 -3.73 -21.88
C ASP A 172 -11.88 -4.33 -21.59
N THR A 173 -12.12 -5.60 -21.98
CA THR A 173 -13.37 -6.30 -21.64
C THR A 173 -13.58 -6.48 -20.13
N LEU A 174 -12.50 -6.69 -19.36
CA LEU A 174 -12.56 -6.76 -17.91
C LEU A 174 -12.91 -5.40 -17.30
N PHE A 175 -12.42 -4.29 -17.86
CA PHE A 175 -12.82 -2.95 -17.44
C PHE A 175 -14.29 -2.66 -17.74
N GLU A 176 -14.79 -3.06 -18.91
CA GLU A 176 -16.22 -2.95 -19.23
C GLU A 176 -17.09 -3.74 -18.24
N ALA A 177 -16.67 -4.95 -17.88
CA ALA A 177 -17.34 -5.73 -16.86
C ALA A 177 -17.31 -5.02 -15.48
N ALA A 178 -16.17 -4.43 -15.12
CA ALA A 178 -15.99 -3.71 -13.85
C ALA A 178 -16.86 -2.44 -13.75
N LEU A 179 -16.97 -1.68 -14.84
CA LEU A 179 -17.82 -0.48 -14.93
C LEU A 179 -19.31 -0.81 -14.76
N ASN A 180 -19.72 -2.00 -15.20
CA ASN A 180 -21.11 -2.45 -15.18
C ASN A 180 -21.48 -3.31 -13.96
N ILE A 181 -20.62 -3.39 -12.92
CA ILE A 181 -20.93 -4.13 -11.71
C ILE A 181 -22.18 -3.56 -11.04
N PRO A 182 -23.25 -4.36 -10.86
CA PRO A 182 -24.47 -3.88 -10.24
C PRO A 182 -24.22 -3.55 -8.75
N GLN A 183 -24.35 -2.27 -8.41
CA GLN A 183 -24.24 -1.80 -7.04
C GLN A 183 -25.58 -1.93 -6.31
N LYS A 184 -25.62 -2.72 -5.24
CA LYS A 184 -26.80 -2.85 -4.40
C LYS A 184 -27.01 -1.58 -3.56
N SER A 185 -28.27 -1.15 -3.44
CA SER A 185 -28.62 0.08 -2.74
C SER A 185 -28.71 -0.12 -1.24
N ILE A 186 -27.89 0.61 -0.49
CA ILE A 186 -27.94 0.66 0.97
C ILE A 186 -29.33 1.13 1.46
N LYS A 187 -29.93 2.11 0.77
CA LYS A 187 -31.25 2.64 1.14
C LYS A 187 -32.34 1.56 1.01
N VAL A 188 -32.32 0.81 -0.09
CA VAL A 188 -33.26 -0.29 -0.32
C VAL A 188 -33.12 -1.35 0.76
N ALA A 189 -31.90 -1.78 1.09
CA ALA A 189 -31.67 -2.77 2.15
C ALA A 189 -32.19 -2.32 3.52
N LYS A 190 -32.02 -1.04 3.86
CA LYS A 190 -32.58 -0.46 5.07
C LYS A 190 -34.11 -0.50 5.06
N VAL A 191 -34.75 -0.03 3.99
CA VAL A 191 -36.22 -0.02 3.88
C VAL A 191 -36.78 -1.44 4.01
N LEU A 192 -36.20 -2.39 3.28
CA LEU A 192 -36.58 -3.81 3.36
C LEU A 192 -36.46 -4.33 4.79
N SER A 193 -35.34 -4.08 5.46
CA SER A 193 -35.10 -4.55 6.84
C SER A 193 -35.96 -3.86 7.89
N THR A 194 -36.43 -2.64 7.62
CA THR A 194 -37.36 -1.90 8.48
C THR A 194 -38.77 -2.43 8.35
N ILE A 195 -39.17 -2.97 7.20
CA ILE A 195 -40.50 -3.56 6.99
C ILE A 195 -40.50 -5.01 7.45
N PHE A 196 -39.48 -5.76 7.06
CA PHE A 196 -39.35 -7.17 7.32
C PHE A 196 -37.94 -7.48 7.85
N PRO A 197 -37.79 -7.81 9.13
CA PRO A 197 -36.49 -8.15 9.71
C PRO A 197 -35.75 -9.20 8.88
N GLY A 198 -34.47 -8.95 8.56
CA GLY A 198 -33.66 -9.81 7.71
C GLY A 198 -33.77 -9.62 6.19
N ALA A 199 -34.79 -8.93 5.67
CA ALA A 199 -34.96 -8.80 4.22
C ALA A 199 -33.81 -8.04 3.52
N GLY A 200 -33.19 -7.04 4.17
CA GLY A 200 -32.03 -6.35 3.60
C GLY A 200 -30.76 -7.20 3.58
N HIS A 201 -30.60 -8.14 4.52
CA HIS A 201 -29.53 -9.13 4.49
C HIS A 201 -29.72 -10.10 3.31
N ILE A 202 -30.94 -10.60 3.12
CA ILE A 202 -31.30 -11.45 1.97
C ILE A 202 -31.07 -10.70 0.66
N TYR A 203 -31.47 -9.43 0.58
CA TYR A 203 -31.18 -8.57 -0.57
C TYR A 203 -29.68 -8.45 -0.82
N ALA A 204 -28.85 -8.37 0.22
CA ALA A 204 -27.39 -8.42 0.11
C ALA A 204 -26.84 -9.80 -0.30
N GLY A 205 -27.66 -10.85 -0.30
CA GLY A 205 -27.28 -12.25 -0.55
C GLY A 205 -26.87 -13.02 0.71
N ASP A 206 -27.03 -12.42 1.89
CA ASP A 206 -26.73 -13.04 3.18
C ASP A 206 -27.98 -13.68 3.79
N TRP A 207 -28.29 -14.87 3.31
CA TRP A 207 -29.48 -15.62 3.74
C TRP A 207 -29.40 -16.07 5.21
N ARG A 208 -28.19 -16.31 5.73
CA ARG A 208 -28.00 -16.79 7.09
C ARG A 208 -28.34 -15.70 8.10
N ASP A 209 -27.73 -14.52 7.95
CA ASP A 209 -28.05 -13.39 8.83
C ASP A 209 -29.49 -12.91 8.62
N GLY A 210 -29.99 -12.96 7.39
CA GLY A 210 -31.38 -12.64 7.09
C GLY A 210 -32.37 -13.53 7.84
N LEU A 211 -32.21 -14.85 7.77
CA LEU A 211 -33.06 -15.80 8.47
C LEU A 211 -32.95 -15.64 10.00
N ASN A 212 -31.74 -15.47 10.52
CA ASN A 212 -31.51 -15.25 11.94
C ASN A 212 -32.23 -13.98 12.44
N ALA A 213 -32.11 -12.87 11.71
CA ALA A 213 -32.79 -11.63 12.05
C ALA A 213 -34.31 -11.77 12.02
N PHE A 214 -34.85 -12.49 11.03
CA PHE A 214 -36.28 -12.79 10.95
C PHE A 214 -36.76 -13.58 12.17
N LEU A 215 -36.10 -14.70 12.48
CA LEU A 215 -36.49 -15.58 13.59
C LEU A 215 -36.38 -14.87 14.95
N LEU A 216 -35.30 -14.14 15.18
CA LEU A 216 -35.07 -13.45 16.45
C LEU A 216 -36.10 -12.33 16.68
N ASN A 217 -36.36 -11.49 15.67
CA ASN A 217 -37.36 -10.44 15.79
C ASN A 217 -38.77 -11.02 15.88
N GLY A 218 -39.07 -12.11 15.15
CA GLY A 218 -40.34 -12.82 15.25
C GLY A 218 -40.58 -13.37 16.66
N ALA A 219 -39.59 -14.05 17.24
CA ALA A 219 -39.68 -14.59 18.60
C ALA A 219 -39.88 -13.49 19.65
N LEU A 220 -39.10 -12.40 19.57
CA LEU A 220 -39.23 -11.28 20.51
C LEU A 220 -40.56 -10.53 20.34
N GLY A 221 -41.05 -10.40 19.11
CA GLY A 221 -42.36 -9.84 18.82
C GLY A 221 -43.49 -10.70 19.38
N PHE A 222 -43.39 -12.02 19.21
CA PHE A 222 -44.32 -12.99 19.80
C PHE A 222 -44.35 -12.88 21.33
N LEU A 223 -43.19 -12.92 22.00
CA LEU A 223 -43.09 -12.78 23.46
C LEU A 223 -43.69 -11.45 23.96
N THR A 224 -43.52 -10.38 23.19
CA THR A 224 -44.10 -9.08 23.53
C THR A 224 -45.62 -9.11 23.45
N ILE A 225 -46.18 -9.67 22.37
CA ILE A 225 -47.64 -9.77 22.18
C ILE A 225 -48.25 -10.69 23.22
N ASP A 226 -47.64 -11.85 23.47
CA ASP A 226 -48.06 -12.83 24.48
C ASP A 226 -48.15 -12.19 25.88
N ALA A 227 -47.10 -11.47 26.29
CA ALA A 227 -47.09 -10.74 27.57
C ALA A 227 -48.19 -9.67 27.67
N VAL A 228 -48.51 -8.97 26.57
CA VAL A 228 -49.62 -8.00 26.55
C VAL A 228 -50.97 -8.68 26.71
N LEU A 229 -51.20 -9.79 26.00
CA LEU A 229 -52.46 -10.56 26.07
C LEU A 229 -52.66 -11.22 27.43
N ALA A 230 -51.57 -11.61 28.10
CA ALA A 230 -51.59 -12.14 29.45
C ALA A 230 -51.64 -11.06 30.56
N GLU A 231 -51.79 -9.78 30.20
CA GLU A 231 -51.80 -8.63 31.12
C GLU A 231 -50.50 -8.44 31.94
N HIS A 232 -49.40 -9.06 31.50
CA HIS A 232 -48.06 -8.94 32.10
C HIS A 232 -47.31 -7.73 31.54
N TYR A 233 -47.77 -6.52 31.85
CA TYR A 233 -47.25 -5.29 31.24
C TYR A 233 -45.78 -5.00 31.53
N THR A 234 -45.25 -5.41 32.70
CA THR A 234 -43.82 -5.28 33.00
C THR A 234 -42.95 -6.08 32.05
N ASP A 235 -43.38 -7.30 31.72
CA ASP A 235 -42.68 -8.20 30.81
C ASP A 235 -42.81 -7.70 29.37
N ALA A 236 -43.98 -7.17 28.99
CA ALA A 236 -44.19 -6.54 27.71
C ALA A 236 -43.26 -5.32 27.50
N VAL A 237 -43.07 -4.48 28.53
CA VAL A 237 -42.14 -3.35 28.49
C VAL A 237 -40.69 -3.84 28.38
N LEU A 238 -40.31 -4.89 29.10
CA LEU A 238 -38.98 -5.48 29.00
C LEU A 238 -38.73 -6.03 27.59
N TRP A 239 -39.56 -6.95 27.11
CA TRP A 239 -39.41 -7.58 25.80
C TRP A 239 -39.55 -6.58 24.66
N GLY A 240 -40.64 -5.83 24.63
CA GLY A 240 -40.96 -4.90 23.54
C GLY A 240 -40.13 -3.62 23.59
N GLY A 241 -40.15 -2.95 24.74
CA GLY A 241 -39.55 -1.63 24.93
C GLY A 241 -38.02 -1.62 24.96
N THR A 242 -37.39 -2.73 25.37
CA THR A 242 -35.93 -2.78 25.51
C THR A 242 -35.27 -3.76 24.53
N ILE A 243 -35.67 -5.03 24.54
CA ILE A 243 -34.94 -6.09 23.82
C ILE A 243 -35.32 -6.09 22.34
N PHE A 244 -36.61 -6.14 22.02
CA PHE A 244 -37.13 -6.14 20.66
C PHE A 244 -36.66 -4.90 19.91
N LEU A 245 -36.89 -3.68 20.43
CA LEU A 245 -36.46 -2.45 19.77
C LEU A 245 -34.95 -2.40 19.51
N ARG A 246 -34.13 -2.94 20.42
CA ARG A 246 -32.67 -3.02 20.23
C ARG A 246 -32.31 -3.91 19.05
N TYR A 247 -32.84 -5.13 18.98
CA TYR A 247 -32.54 -6.06 17.89
C TYR A 247 -33.17 -5.64 16.56
N TYR A 248 -34.36 -5.04 16.60
CA TYR A 248 -35.05 -4.53 15.43
C TYR A 248 -34.26 -3.41 14.76
N ARG A 249 -33.82 -2.41 15.54
CA ARG A 249 -32.97 -1.32 15.03
C ARG A 249 -31.60 -1.84 14.60
N GLY A 250 -30.99 -2.73 15.37
CA GLY A 250 -29.69 -3.34 15.05
C GLY A 250 -29.69 -4.08 13.72
N ASN A 251 -30.76 -4.82 13.39
CA ASN A 251 -30.92 -5.49 12.10
C ASN A 251 -30.85 -4.50 10.92
N THR A 252 -31.49 -3.34 11.00
CA THR A 252 -31.44 -2.35 9.89
C THR A 252 -30.04 -1.78 9.66
N PHE A 253 -29.25 -1.63 10.73
CA PHE A 253 -27.87 -1.17 10.65
C PHE A 253 -26.97 -2.25 10.02
N ARG A 254 -27.08 -3.51 10.48
CA ARG A 254 -26.31 -4.63 9.93
C ARG A 254 -26.66 -4.94 8.47
N ALA A 255 -27.90 -4.71 8.04
CA ALA A 255 -28.29 -4.86 6.64
C ALA A 255 -27.55 -3.86 5.71
N LYS A 256 -27.25 -2.64 6.19
CA LYS A 256 -26.40 -1.69 5.46
C LYS A 256 -24.99 -2.26 5.28
N GLU A 257 -24.42 -2.82 6.34
CA GLU A 257 -23.07 -3.41 6.31
C GLU A 257 -23.03 -4.59 5.34
N ALA A 258 -24.04 -5.47 5.37
CA ALA A 258 -24.13 -6.61 4.46
C ALA A 258 -24.11 -6.18 2.97
N VAL A 259 -24.86 -5.13 2.60
CA VAL A 259 -24.80 -4.57 1.24
C VAL A 259 -23.44 -3.95 0.92
N SER A 260 -22.86 -3.19 1.86
CA SER A 260 -21.54 -2.59 1.66
C SER A 260 -20.47 -3.67 1.42
N GLN A 261 -20.52 -4.78 2.17
CA GLN A 261 -19.63 -5.91 2.00
C GLN A 261 -19.90 -6.68 0.71
N PHE A 262 -21.16 -6.81 0.29
CA PHE A 262 -21.48 -7.37 -1.04
C PHE A 262 -20.84 -6.54 -2.15
N ASN A 263 -21.12 -5.23 -2.20
CA ASN A 263 -20.59 -4.34 -3.22
C ASN A 263 -19.05 -4.33 -3.24
N LEU A 264 -18.43 -4.25 -2.07
CA LEU A 264 -16.96 -4.30 -1.93
C LEU A 264 -16.36 -5.61 -2.43
N ARG A 265 -17.01 -6.76 -2.15
CA ARG A 265 -16.55 -8.07 -2.63
C ARG A 265 -16.57 -8.15 -4.16
N GLU A 266 -17.62 -7.63 -4.79
CA GLU A 266 -17.71 -7.61 -6.25
C GLU A 266 -16.63 -6.71 -6.86
N SER A 267 -16.40 -5.51 -6.32
CA SER A 267 -15.30 -4.63 -6.75
C SER A 267 -13.92 -5.27 -6.57
N ARG A 268 -13.69 -6.00 -5.47
CA ARG A 268 -12.43 -6.71 -5.22
C ARG A 268 -12.20 -7.84 -6.23
N ARG A 269 -13.21 -8.64 -6.54
CA ARG A 269 -13.12 -9.69 -7.55
C ARG A 269 -12.72 -9.13 -8.92
N ALA A 270 -13.33 -8.02 -9.31
CA ALA A 270 -12.97 -7.34 -10.55
C ALA A 270 -11.54 -6.79 -10.52
N ALA A 271 -11.12 -6.18 -9.41
CA ALA A 271 -9.74 -5.73 -9.23
C ALA A 271 -8.75 -6.90 -9.33
N GLU A 272 -9.02 -8.04 -8.71
CA GLU A 272 -8.19 -9.25 -8.77
C GLU A 272 -8.04 -9.75 -10.21
N ALA A 273 -9.15 -9.84 -10.96
CA ALA A 273 -9.12 -10.24 -12.36
C ALA A 273 -8.30 -9.27 -13.25
N LEU A 274 -8.48 -7.96 -13.05
CA LEU A 274 -7.71 -6.93 -13.76
C LEU A 274 -6.21 -7.01 -13.44
N LEU A 275 -5.85 -7.16 -12.18
CA LEU A 275 -4.45 -7.26 -11.74
C LEU A 275 -3.81 -8.57 -12.25
N GLN A 276 -4.54 -9.67 -12.23
CA GLN A 276 -4.09 -10.94 -12.80
C GLN A 276 -3.80 -10.78 -14.30
N ARG A 277 -4.72 -10.19 -15.07
CA ARG A 277 -4.50 -9.97 -16.50
C ARG A 277 -3.31 -9.05 -16.77
N LEU A 278 -3.15 -7.99 -15.98
CA LEU A 278 -1.97 -7.12 -16.05
C LEU A 278 -0.66 -7.88 -15.77
N GLN A 279 -0.68 -8.82 -14.83
CA GLN A 279 0.49 -9.64 -14.51
C GLN A 279 0.87 -10.55 -15.69
N GLU A 280 -0.10 -11.17 -16.35
CA GLU A 280 0.10 -12.00 -17.55
C GLU A 280 0.70 -11.18 -18.71
N ILE A 281 0.25 -9.93 -18.89
CA ILE A 281 0.79 -9.03 -19.92
C ILE A 281 2.26 -8.68 -19.64
N VAL A 282 2.64 -8.51 -18.38
CA VAL A 282 4.02 -8.15 -18.00
C VAL A 282 4.96 -9.37 -18.05
N ASN A 283 4.47 -10.55 -17.68
CA ASN A 283 5.23 -11.79 -17.64
C ASN A 283 4.56 -12.86 -18.52
N PRO A 284 4.67 -12.76 -19.86
CA PRO A 284 4.20 -13.81 -20.75
C PRO A 284 5.03 -15.09 -20.54
N GLU A 285 4.35 -16.23 -20.39
CA GLU A 285 4.97 -17.56 -20.35
C GLU A 285 5.73 -17.91 -21.64
#